data_AF-F8CQT1-F1
#
_entry.id   AF-F8CQT1-F1
#
_cell.length_a   1.000
_cell.length_b   1.000
_cell.length_c   1.000
_cell.angle_alpha   90.00
_cell.angle_beta   90.00
_cell.angle_gamma   90.00
#
_symmetry.space_group_name_H-M   'P 1'
#
loop_
_entity.id
_entity.type
_entity.pdbx_description
1 polymer ?
#
loop_
_entity_poly.entity_id
_entity_poly.type
_entity_poly.pdbx_seq_one_letter_code
_entity_poly.pdbx_strand_id
1 'polypeptide(L)'
;MVSHPVKLRGLVFDGATGAPLAAQRGAPAFIERQDQEFVQALFGELRSEEGRKALAGTVISNGALHSEALKLLQPVHGVFNVALLEACCDVFGEPRVEATRIESAGLVIRRVGAGNTREAWVRRDGKVAGWVTLEGEEQERDPDPSRREGPAGPGPADVRRELLRLMRATSRDRETVTSLFIAPPDACAAAKRTVLYGLLQVASGEAPEGASTTAPAFDDEQVRSLLSPYFATGKTVDWAGLEGLSVTYQDVAQRRLPQATHDKLSLFIDFLRGLVAVFNAFQTPTLMTAMNRVQLDYGNGQRRAAGTALSALADVLVQGKAGTAVLPRSWTHPNGSDAAQVLQAAKAATAPRMKDLIPPERRFERRGARYVARAFVRVHREDGCPPAIVWSEESAPFTIAAWHERGKLPPVLIPLPSLKDLSAFKPNVTFQVPPGLNELLNKNSPKDFLEGSASTPAGQGIGWLCGFNIPIITLCAFIVLNLFLSLLNIVFFWIALIKICIPIPASLRERFED
;
A
#
# COMPACT_ATOMS: atom_id res chain seq x y z
N MET A 1 6.11 7.82 -51.21
CA MET A 1 6.83 6.99 -50.22
C MET A 1 5.91 5.79 -49.97
N VAL A 2 6.40 4.57 -49.81
CA VAL A 2 5.49 3.42 -49.62
C VAL A 2 5.24 3.28 -48.12
N SER A 3 4.02 3.58 -47.67
CA SER A 3 3.62 3.38 -46.27
C SER A 3 3.36 1.91 -46.00
N HIS A 4 4.30 1.24 -45.32
CA HIS A 4 4.10 -0.11 -44.82
C HIS A 4 3.42 -0.10 -43.44
N PRO A 5 2.58 -1.10 -43.11
CA PRO A 5 2.08 -1.29 -41.75
C PRO A 5 3.24 -1.40 -40.76
N VAL A 6 3.05 -0.89 -39.55
CA VAL A 6 4.07 -0.88 -38.50
C VAL A 6 3.73 -1.92 -37.45
N LYS A 7 4.75 -2.59 -36.94
CA LYS A 7 4.69 -3.56 -35.85
C LYS A 7 5.55 -3.06 -34.69
N LEU A 8 5.00 -3.15 -33.48
CA LEU A 8 5.68 -2.81 -32.23
C LEU A 8 5.81 -4.08 -31.38
N ARG A 9 7.03 -4.42 -30.96
CA ARG A 9 7.27 -5.62 -30.15
C ARG A 9 8.45 -5.46 -29.20
N GLY A 10 8.54 -6.28 -28.17
CA GLY A 10 9.70 -6.30 -27.29
C GLY A 10 10.99 -6.68 -28.02
N LEU A 11 12.09 -6.04 -27.61
CA LEU A 11 13.43 -6.28 -28.13
C LEU A 11 14.27 -6.93 -27.05
N VAL A 12 14.88 -8.07 -27.37
CA VAL A 12 15.90 -8.74 -26.55
C VAL A 12 17.13 -9.00 -27.41
N PHE A 13 18.21 -9.46 -26.79
CA PHE A 13 19.44 -9.80 -27.50
C PHE A 13 19.84 -11.24 -27.20
N ASP A 14 20.48 -11.88 -28.18
CA ASP A 14 21.08 -13.19 -27.99
C ASP A 14 22.31 -13.10 -27.08
N GLY A 15 22.38 -13.95 -26.05
CA GLY A 15 23.47 -13.89 -25.06
C GLY A 15 24.84 -14.30 -25.60
N ALA A 16 24.90 -15.05 -26.71
CA ALA A 16 26.16 -15.51 -27.29
C ALA A 16 26.69 -14.57 -28.39
N THR A 17 25.77 -14.01 -29.19
CA THR A 17 26.09 -13.25 -30.40
C THR A 17 25.73 -11.76 -30.30
N GLY A 18 24.94 -11.35 -29.30
CA GLY A 18 24.45 -9.97 -29.19
C GLY A 18 23.51 -9.56 -30.33
N ALA A 19 23.01 -10.54 -31.11
CA ALA A 19 22.09 -10.28 -32.20
C ALA A 19 20.71 -9.87 -31.66
N PRO A 20 20.04 -8.88 -32.27
CA PRO A 20 18.70 -8.49 -31.85
C PRO A 20 17.68 -9.58 -32.17
N LEU A 21 16.84 -9.90 -31.19
CA LEU A 21 15.78 -10.90 -31.27
C LEU A 21 14.46 -10.28 -30.83
N ALA A 22 13.36 -10.75 -31.43
CA ALA A 22 12.03 -10.44 -30.95
C ALA A 22 11.78 -11.14 -29.60
N ALA A 23 11.23 -10.43 -28.63
CA ALA A 23 10.78 -11.02 -27.38
C ALA A 23 9.67 -12.06 -27.62
N GLN A 24 9.52 -13.00 -26.68
CA GLN A 24 8.51 -14.07 -26.79
C GLN A 24 7.11 -13.47 -26.94
N ARG A 25 6.36 -13.94 -27.96
CA ARG A 25 5.04 -13.41 -28.35
C ARG A 25 5.04 -11.89 -28.65
N GLY A 26 6.18 -11.25 -28.88
CA GLY A 26 6.27 -9.81 -29.12
C GLY A 26 5.96 -8.92 -27.91
N ALA A 27 5.81 -9.50 -26.71
CA ALA A 27 5.57 -8.78 -25.47
C ALA A 27 6.72 -7.80 -25.15
N PRO A 28 6.47 -6.63 -24.52
CA PRO A 28 7.52 -5.73 -24.05
C PRO A 28 8.57 -6.47 -23.22
N ALA A 29 9.84 -6.27 -23.56
CA ALA A 29 10.94 -6.81 -22.77
C ALA A 29 11.28 -5.85 -21.64
N PHE A 30 11.56 -6.37 -20.44
CA PHE A 30 12.02 -5.57 -19.31
C PHE A 30 13.45 -5.94 -18.96
N ILE A 31 14.29 -4.94 -18.75
CA ILE A 31 15.66 -5.11 -18.25
C ILE A 31 15.78 -4.45 -16.88
N GLU A 32 16.59 -5.05 -16.02
CA GLU A 32 16.93 -4.50 -14.71
C GLU A 32 18.19 -3.64 -14.79
N ARG A 33 18.16 -2.45 -14.18
CA ARG A 33 19.29 -1.52 -14.09
C ARG A 33 19.56 -1.14 -12.64
N GLN A 34 20.84 -1.05 -12.29
CA GLN A 34 21.31 -0.63 -10.96
C GLN A 34 22.20 0.63 -11.04
N ASP A 35 22.56 1.04 -12.26
CA ASP A 35 23.44 2.19 -12.51
C ASP A 35 22.67 3.50 -12.29
N GLN A 36 23.34 4.51 -11.71
CA GLN A 36 22.74 5.84 -11.56
C GLN A 36 22.49 6.53 -12.91
N GLU A 37 23.36 6.29 -13.90
CA GLU A 37 23.25 6.81 -15.27
C GLU A 37 22.85 5.72 -16.29
N PHE A 38 21.88 4.88 -15.93
CA PHE A 38 21.50 3.71 -16.73
C PHE A 38 21.12 4.01 -18.19
N VAL A 39 20.65 5.23 -18.51
CA VAL A 39 20.29 5.62 -19.89
C VAL A 39 21.53 5.72 -20.78
N GLN A 40 22.60 6.37 -20.30
CA GLN A 40 23.84 6.50 -21.09
C GLN A 40 24.54 5.16 -21.22
N ALA A 41 24.53 4.35 -20.14
CA ALA A 41 25.05 3.00 -20.16
C ALA A 41 24.29 2.10 -21.15
N LEU A 42 22.94 2.16 -21.17
CA LEU A 42 22.11 1.48 -22.17
C LEU A 42 22.53 1.82 -23.60
N PHE A 43 22.74 3.10 -23.90
CA PHE A 43 23.16 3.51 -25.24
C PHE A 43 24.56 3.03 -25.59
N GLY A 44 25.50 3.03 -24.63
CA GLY A 44 26.82 2.44 -24.81
C GLY A 44 26.73 0.95 -25.14
N GLU A 45 25.90 0.22 -24.40
CA GLU A 45 25.69 -1.21 -24.58
C GLU A 45 25.04 -1.56 -25.93
N LEU A 46 24.08 -0.76 -26.40
CA LEU A 46 23.42 -0.96 -27.70
C LEU A 46 24.40 -0.84 -28.89
N ARG A 47 25.47 -0.05 -28.74
CA ARG A 47 26.44 0.22 -29.81
C ARG A 47 27.40 -0.94 -30.06
N SER A 48 27.75 -1.72 -29.04
CA SER A 48 28.72 -2.82 -29.15
C SER A 48 28.05 -4.20 -29.12
N GLU A 49 28.72 -5.20 -29.69
CA GLU A 49 28.23 -6.59 -29.63
C GLU A 49 28.28 -7.12 -28.20
N GLU A 50 29.39 -6.87 -27.50
CA GLU A 50 29.61 -7.25 -26.10
C GLU A 50 28.60 -6.58 -25.18
N GLY A 51 28.26 -5.32 -25.43
CA GLY A 51 27.24 -4.60 -24.68
C GLY A 51 25.84 -5.21 -24.88
N ARG A 52 25.50 -5.59 -26.10
CA ARG A 52 24.23 -6.30 -26.37
C ARG A 52 24.19 -7.70 -25.73
N LYS A 53 25.32 -8.43 -25.68
CA LYS A 53 25.42 -9.68 -24.90
C LYS A 53 25.20 -9.43 -23.41
N ALA A 54 25.78 -8.36 -22.86
CA ALA A 54 25.57 -7.98 -21.47
C ALA A 54 24.09 -7.64 -21.19
N LEU A 55 23.43 -6.91 -22.09
CA LEU A 55 21.99 -6.60 -22.01
C LEU A 55 21.12 -7.86 -22.01
N ALA A 56 21.49 -8.91 -22.74
CA ALA A 56 20.76 -10.17 -22.70
C ALA A 56 20.70 -10.77 -21.28
N GLY A 57 21.76 -10.58 -20.49
CA GLY A 57 21.85 -11.05 -19.10
C GLY A 57 21.06 -10.21 -18.09
N THR A 58 20.59 -9.01 -18.47
CA THR A 58 19.80 -8.14 -17.59
C THR A 58 18.30 -8.23 -17.83
N VAL A 59 17.88 -9.00 -18.84
CA VAL A 59 16.46 -9.26 -19.13
C VAL A 59 15.82 -9.94 -17.93
N ILE A 60 14.74 -9.33 -17.43
CA ILE A 60 13.93 -9.88 -16.36
C ILE A 60 13.14 -11.04 -16.94
N SER A 61 13.69 -12.25 -16.77
CA SER A 61 13.04 -13.51 -17.10
C SER A 61 12.40 -14.12 -15.85
N ASN A 62 11.56 -15.14 -16.04
CA ASN A 62 11.02 -15.95 -14.94
C ASN A 62 12.19 -16.65 -14.21
N GLY A 63 12.85 -15.94 -13.30
CA GLY A 63 13.89 -16.48 -12.44
C GLY A 63 13.35 -17.68 -11.67
N ALA A 64 14.19 -18.69 -11.49
CA ALA A 64 13.92 -20.02 -10.96
C ALA A 64 13.37 -20.10 -9.51
N LEU A 65 12.80 -19.03 -8.97
CA LEU A 65 12.27 -19.00 -7.62
C LEU A 65 10.77 -19.25 -7.53
N HIS A 66 9.90 -18.82 -8.46
CA HIS A 66 8.46 -19.10 -8.39
C HIS A 66 7.85 -19.35 -9.78
N SER A 67 7.01 -20.38 -9.92
CA SER A 67 6.36 -20.74 -11.18
C SER A 67 5.17 -19.83 -11.56
N GLU A 68 5.05 -18.65 -10.97
CA GLU A 68 3.95 -17.71 -11.18
C GLU A 68 4.45 -16.26 -11.24
N ALA A 69 4.31 -15.62 -12.42
CA ALA A 69 4.46 -14.19 -12.71
C ALA A 69 5.85 -13.54 -12.40
N LEU A 70 6.25 -12.56 -13.22
CA LEU A 70 7.46 -11.76 -12.98
C LEU A 70 7.32 -10.96 -11.67
N LYS A 71 8.41 -10.69 -10.95
CA LYS A 71 8.39 -9.82 -9.76
C LYS A 71 9.38 -8.66 -9.93
N LEU A 72 8.86 -7.44 -9.93
CA LEU A 72 9.65 -6.24 -10.20
C LEU A 72 10.00 -5.50 -8.91
N LEU A 73 11.27 -5.04 -8.83
CA LEU A 73 11.77 -4.27 -7.70
C LEU A 73 11.47 -2.79 -7.88
N GLN A 74 11.14 -2.11 -6.78
CA GLN A 74 10.91 -0.67 -6.75
C GLN A 74 12.22 0.13 -6.67
N PRO A 75 12.22 1.43 -7.03
CA PRO A 75 13.40 2.30 -6.91
C PRO A 75 14.02 2.36 -5.50
N VAL A 76 13.21 2.15 -4.45
CA VAL A 76 13.73 2.07 -3.06
C VAL A 76 14.68 0.88 -2.84
N HIS A 77 14.62 -0.15 -3.70
CA HIS A 77 15.56 -1.26 -3.72
C HIS A 77 16.84 -0.94 -4.52
N GLY A 78 16.96 0.30 -5.03
CA GLY A 78 18.06 0.77 -5.87
C GLY A 78 18.08 0.12 -7.25
N VAL A 79 16.91 -0.25 -7.75
CA VAL A 79 16.73 -0.91 -9.05
C VAL A 79 15.74 -0.12 -9.91
N PHE A 80 16.06 0.04 -11.18
CA PHE A 80 15.20 0.63 -12.20
C PHE A 80 14.84 -0.43 -13.24
N ASN A 81 13.55 -0.55 -13.55
CA ASN A 81 13.08 -1.46 -14.60
C ASN A 81 12.89 -0.64 -15.89
N VAL A 82 13.52 -1.05 -16.98
CA VAL A 82 13.44 -0.34 -18.26
C VAL A 82 12.76 -1.26 -19.28
N ALA A 83 11.73 -0.75 -19.97
CA ALA A 83 11.11 -1.43 -21.09
C ALA A 83 11.96 -1.22 -22.35
N LEU A 84 12.19 -2.29 -23.13
CA LEU A 84 12.92 -2.27 -24.39
C LEU A 84 12.08 -2.88 -25.51
N LEU A 85 11.89 -2.11 -26.57
CA LEU A 85 11.05 -2.45 -27.72
C LEU A 85 11.72 -2.08 -29.04
N GLU A 86 11.20 -2.63 -30.13
CA GLU A 86 11.52 -2.21 -31.48
C GLU A 86 10.26 -1.88 -32.29
N ALA A 87 10.39 -0.87 -33.16
CA ALA A 87 9.41 -0.58 -34.21
C ALA A 87 9.98 -1.00 -35.58
N CYS A 88 9.28 -1.89 -36.27
CA CYS A 88 9.64 -2.37 -37.60
C CYS A 88 8.44 -2.34 -38.56
N CYS A 89 8.70 -2.29 -39.85
CA CYS A 89 7.66 -2.43 -40.87
C CYS A 89 7.22 -3.91 -40.92
N ASP A 90 5.92 -4.16 -41.02
CA ASP A 90 5.33 -5.49 -41.15
C ASP A 90 5.35 -5.95 -42.61
N VAL A 91 6.56 -6.12 -43.13
CA VAL A 91 6.86 -6.62 -44.48
C VAL A 91 8.04 -7.58 -44.42
N PHE A 92 8.29 -8.30 -45.52
CA PHE A 92 9.44 -9.21 -45.60
C PHE A 92 10.76 -8.49 -45.24
N GLY A 93 11.56 -9.12 -44.37
CA GLY A 93 12.80 -8.57 -43.84
C GLY A 93 12.63 -7.60 -42.66
N GLU A 94 11.39 -7.27 -42.28
CA GLU A 94 11.02 -6.42 -41.14
C GLU A 94 11.95 -5.20 -40.94
N PRO A 95 12.14 -4.36 -41.98
CA PRO A 95 13.08 -3.25 -41.90
C PRO A 95 12.66 -2.28 -40.80
N ARG A 96 13.64 -1.67 -40.13
CA ARG A 96 13.39 -0.74 -39.03
C ARG A 96 12.57 0.48 -39.51
N VAL A 97 11.64 0.95 -38.68
CA VAL A 97 10.85 2.16 -38.97
C VAL A 97 11.73 3.39 -38.85
N GLU A 98 11.63 4.34 -39.79
CA GLU A 98 12.34 5.61 -39.66
C GLU A 98 11.82 6.41 -38.44
N ALA A 99 12.72 6.94 -37.63
CA ALA A 99 12.36 7.61 -36.37
C ALA A 99 11.39 8.80 -36.57
N THR A 100 11.53 9.52 -37.69
CA THR A 100 10.67 10.65 -38.08
C THR A 100 9.23 10.24 -38.39
N ARG A 101 8.94 8.96 -38.67
CA ARG A 101 7.58 8.45 -38.84
C ARG A 101 6.83 8.27 -37.52
N ILE A 102 7.54 8.19 -36.39
CA ILE A 102 6.96 8.00 -35.07
C ILE A 102 6.73 9.39 -34.45
N GLU A 103 5.47 9.78 -34.29
CA GLU A 103 5.12 11.06 -33.64
C GLU A 103 5.39 10.99 -32.13
N SER A 104 4.96 9.90 -31.49
CA SER A 104 5.10 9.70 -30.06
C SER A 104 4.97 8.22 -29.70
N ALA A 105 5.47 7.83 -28.54
CA ALA A 105 5.40 6.47 -28.04
C ALA A 105 5.18 6.47 -26.53
N GLY A 106 4.55 5.43 -26.02
CA GLY A 106 4.23 5.32 -24.60
C GLY A 106 3.98 3.90 -24.14
N LEU A 107 3.93 3.73 -22.82
CA LEU A 107 3.69 2.49 -22.12
C LEU A 107 2.58 2.72 -21.09
N VAL A 108 1.57 1.85 -21.09
CA VAL A 108 0.54 1.82 -20.05
C VAL A 108 0.77 0.63 -19.14
N ILE A 109 0.46 0.79 -17.86
CA ILE A 109 0.46 -0.29 -16.86
C ILE A 109 -0.96 -0.46 -16.38
N ARG A 110 -1.51 -1.65 -16.61
CA ARG A 110 -2.88 -2.01 -16.28
C ARG A 110 -2.88 -3.06 -15.17
N ARG A 111 -3.78 -2.92 -14.21
CA ARG A 111 -4.00 -3.92 -13.17
C ARG A 111 -4.85 -5.05 -13.73
N VAL A 112 -4.54 -6.28 -13.37
CA VAL A 112 -5.36 -7.46 -13.70
C VAL A 112 -6.44 -7.58 -12.63
N GLY A 113 -7.67 -7.25 -13.01
CA GLY A 113 -8.86 -7.30 -12.16
C GLY A 113 -9.47 -8.69 -12.05
N ALA A 114 -10.62 -8.79 -11.37
CA ALA A 114 -11.38 -10.03 -11.27
C ALA A 114 -11.79 -10.53 -12.67
N GLY A 115 -11.75 -11.84 -12.88
CA GLY A 115 -12.07 -12.42 -14.20
C GLY A 115 -11.05 -12.09 -15.29
N ASN A 116 -9.81 -11.72 -14.93
CA ASN A 116 -8.76 -11.33 -15.87
C ASN A 116 -9.10 -10.07 -16.70
N THR A 117 -9.92 -9.18 -16.16
CA THR A 117 -10.17 -7.86 -16.77
C THR A 117 -8.93 -6.97 -16.68
N ARG A 118 -8.88 -5.95 -17.53
CA ARG A 118 -7.84 -4.92 -17.48
C ARG A 118 -8.40 -3.68 -16.84
N GLU A 119 -7.72 -3.18 -15.82
CA GLU A 119 -8.06 -1.91 -15.19
C GLU A 119 -6.97 -0.89 -15.50
N ALA A 120 -7.36 0.27 -16.04
CA ALA A 120 -6.47 1.39 -16.30
C ALA A 120 -6.45 2.33 -15.10
N TRP A 121 -5.29 2.91 -14.81
CA TRP A 121 -5.19 4.02 -13.87
C TRP A 121 -5.44 5.31 -14.62
N VAL A 122 -6.52 6.02 -14.29
CA VAL A 122 -6.99 7.15 -15.11
C VAL A 122 -7.11 8.46 -14.36
N ARG A 123 -7.01 9.55 -15.13
CA ARG A 123 -7.30 10.93 -14.71
C ARG A 123 -8.54 11.43 -15.43
N ARG A 124 -9.46 12.04 -14.69
CA ARG A 124 -10.69 12.67 -15.19
C ARG A 124 -10.64 14.16 -14.90
N ASP A 125 -10.74 14.98 -15.93
CA ASP A 125 -10.68 16.45 -15.83
C ASP A 125 -9.47 16.94 -15.00
N GLY A 126 -8.31 16.30 -15.21
CA GLY A 126 -7.05 16.62 -14.53
C GLY A 126 -6.83 15.90 -13.19
N LYS A 127 -7.89 15.41 -12.55
CA LYS A 127 -7.85 14.77 -11.23
C LYS A 127 -7.68 13.27 -11.33
N VAL A 128 -6.94 12.66 -10.40
CA VAL A 128 -6.80 11.19 -10.35
C VAL A 128 -8.14 10.55 -9.99
N ALA A 129 -8.70 9.72 -10.87
CA ALA A 129 -9.96 9.01 -10.61
C ALA A 129 -9.73 7.60 -10.03
N GLY A 130 -8.55 7.01 -10.26
CA GLY A 130 -8.17 5.69 -9.77
C GLY A 130 -8.22 4.60 -10.85
N TRP A 131 -8.41 3.35 -10.42
CA TRP A 131 -8.52 2.19 -11.30
C TRP A 131 -9.92 2.08 -11.92
N VAL A 132 -9.99 2.02 -13.25
CA VAL A 132 -11.23 1.87 -14.04
C VAL A 132 -11.11 0.66 -14.94
N THR A 133 -12.12 -0.22 -14.94
CA THR A 133 -12.15 -1.40 -15.81
C THR A 133 -12.31 -0.98 -17.27
N LEU A 134 -11.52 -1.58 -18.16
CA LEU A 134 -11.59 -1.42 -19.61
C LEU A 134 -12.27 -2.63 -20.24
N GLU A 135 -13.32 -2.40 -21.03
CA GLU A 135 -14.08 -3.46 -21.70
C GLU A 135 -13.85 -3.46 -23.22
N GLY A 136 -13.65 -4.65 -23.79
CA GLY A 136 -13.56 -4.86 -25.24
C GLY A 136 -12.57 -3.91 -25.93
N GLU A 137 -13.06 -3.14 -26.91
CA GLU A 137 -12.28 -2.20 -27.71
C GLU A 137 -11.66 -1.04 -26.91
N GLU A 138 -12.13 -0.75 -25.69
CA GLU A 138 -11.54 0.30 -24.84
C GLU A 138 -10.06 0.03 -24.54
N GLN A 139 -9.64 -1.24 -24.54
CA GLN A 139 -8.26 -1.64 -24.33
C GLN A 139 -7.33 -1.24 -25.47
N GLU A 140 -7.87 -1.01 -26.68
CA GLU A 140 -7.14 -0.65 -27.90
C GLU A 140 -7.24 0.86 -28.23
N ARG A 141 -8.09 1.62 -27.52
CA ARG A 141 -8.25 3.06 -27.74
C ARG A 141 -7.01 3.83 -27.28
N ASP A 142 -6.78 4.99 -27.90
CA ASP A 142 -5.71 5.88 -27.49
C ASP A 142 -5.83 6.26 -25.99
N PRO A 143 -4.77 6.12 -25.18
CA PRO A 143 -4.77 6.52 -23.77
C PRO A 143 -5.12 8.00 -23.55
N ASP A 144 -4.81 8.86 -24.53
CA ASP A 144 -5.15 10.27 -24.55
C ASP A 144 -6.53 10.49 -25.20
N PRO A 145 -7.56 10.92 -24.44
CA PRO A 145 -8.90 11.11 -24.96
C PRO A 145 -8.99 12.16 -26.07
N SER A 146 -8.04 13.10 -26.14
CA SER A 146 -8.00 14.11 -27.20
C SER A 146 -7.58 13.54 -28.57
N ARG A 147 -7.00 12.34 -28.58
CA ARG A 147 -6.46 11.64 -29.76
C ARG A 147 -7.29 10.45 -30.20
N ARG A 148 -8.34 10.11 -29.45
CA ARG A 148 -9.23 8.99 -29.80
C ARG A 148 -10.02 9.33 -31.05
N GLU A 149 -10.06 8.39 -31.99
CA GLU A 149 -10.93 8.48 -33.15
C GLU A 149 -12.39 8.62 -32.68
N GLY A 150 -13.07 9.61 -33.24
CA GLY A 150 -14.38 10.10 -32.82
C GLY A 150 -14.63 11.47 -33.46
N PRO A 151 -15.85 12.00 -33.47
CA PRO A 151 -16.14 13.21 -34.23
C PRO A 151 -15.53 14.46 -33.55
N ALA A 152 -14.25 14.69 -33.74
CA ALA A 152 -13.60 15.99 -33.65
C ALA A 152 -13.68 16.66 -35.02
N GLY A 153 -14.91 17.01 -35.43
CA GLY A 153 -15.20 17.70 -36.68
C GLY A 153 -16.29 18.75 -36.48
N PRO A 154 -16.45 19.70 -37.41
CA PRO A 154 -17.56 20.65 -37.38
C PRO A 154 -18.88 19.88 -37.50
N GLY A 155 -19.73 19.98 -36.48
CA GLY A 155 -21.03 19.32 -36.44
C GLY A 155 -21.80 19.63 -35.15
N PRO A 156 -23.14 19.52 -35.15
CA PRO A 156 -23.98 19.79 -33.98
C PRO A 156 -23.56 18.98 -32.74
N ALA A 157 -23.58 19.61 -31.56
CA ALA A 157 -23.05 19.04 -30.32
C ALA A 157 -23.87 17.84 -29.79
N ASP A 158 -25.16 17.79 -30.12
CA ASP A 158 -26.11 16.72 -29.84
C ASP A 158 -25.85 15.46 -30.70
N VAL A 159 -25.67 15.63 -32.01
CA VAL A 159 -25.29 14.53 -32.93
C VAL A 159 -23.95 13.94 -32.52
N ARG A 160 -22.99 14.79 -32.14
CA ARG A 160 -21.69 14.34 -31.62
C ARG A 160 -21.82 13.56 -30.31
N ARG A 161 -22.67 14.01 -29.40
CA ARG A 161 -22.93 13.32 -28.14
C ARG A 161 -23.58 11.96 -28.38
N GLU A 162 -24.56 11.89 -29.29
CA GLU A 162 -25.23 10.64 -29.62
C GLU A 162 -24.31 9.68 -30.37
N LEU A 163 -23.46 10.16 -31.29
CA LEU A 163 -22.42 9.36 -31.93
C LEU A 163 -21.41 8.84 -30.90
N LEU A 164 -20.91 9.68 -29.99
CA LEU A 164 -20.02 9.25 -28.92
C LEU A 164 -20.70 8.24 -27.98
N ARG A 165 -22.01 8.38 -27.72
CA ARG A 165 -22.80 7.42 -26.93
C ARG A 165 -22.93 6.08 -27.66
N LEU A 166 -23.27 6.09 -28.94
CA LEU A 166 -23.39 4.91 -29.79
C LEU A 166 -22.04 4.19 -29.96
N MET A 167 -20.95 4.95 -30.09
CA MET A 167 -19.57 4.45 -30.17
C MET A 167 -19.01 4.02 -28.81
N ARG A 168 -19.79 4.10 -27.72
CA ARG A 168 -19.31 3.88 -26.33
C ARG A 168 -18.07 4.70 -25.98
N ALA A 169 -17.87 5.82 -26.67
CA ALA A 169 -16.72 6.71 -26.59
C ALA A 169 -16.92 7.82 -25.55
N THR A 170 -17.74 7.61 -24.52
CA THR A 170 -18.21 8.64 -23.59
C THR A 170 -17.21 8.99 -22.50
N SER A 171 -16.25 8.11 -22.22
CA SER A 171 -15.26 8.38 -21.17
C SER A 171 -14.21 9.40 -21.65
N ARG A 172 -14.12 10.53 -20.92
CA ARG A 172 -13.02 11.52 -21.02
C ARG A 172 -11.81 11.12 -20.16
N ASP A 173 -11.79 9.89 -19.66
CA ASP A 173 -10.72 9.41 -18.81
C ASP A 173 -9.45 9.27 -19.61
N ARG A 174 -8.38 9.89 -19.13
CA ARG A 174 -7.03 9.78 -19.68
C ARG A 174 -6.27 8.73 -18.89
N GLU A 175 -5.87 7.65 -19.54
CA GLU A 175 -5.04 6.62 -18.92
C GLU A 175 -3.62 7.15 -18.69
N THR A 176 -3.02 6.85 -17.54
CA THR A 176 -1.66 7.29 -17.20
C THR A 176 -0.63 6.52 -18.01
N VAL A 177 0.09 7.26 -18.85
CA VAL A 177 1.14 6.76 -19.75
C VAL A 177 2.52 7.12 -19.22
N THR A 178 3.47 6.18 -19.30
CA THR A 178 4.91 6.48 -19.22
C THR A 178 5.47 6.62 -20.63
N SER A 179 6.16 7.72 -20.92
CA SER A 179 6.71 7.98 -22.25
C SER A 179 7.78 6.95 -22.62
N LEU A 180 7.74 6.52 -23.89
CA LEU A 180 8.84 5.79 -24.51
C LEU A 180 9.59 6.75 -25.44
N PHE A 181 10.91 6.61 -25.47
CA PHE A 181 11.82 7.42 -26.25
C PHE A 181 12.54 6.55 -27.27
N ILE A 182 12.84 7.12 -28.43
CA ILE A 182 13.66 6.45 -29.44
C ILE A 182 15.13 6.58 -29.01
N ALA A 183 15.89 5.49 -29.06
CA ALA A 183 17.33 5.53 -28.78
C ALA A 183 18.07 6.38 -29.84
N PRO A 184 19.25 6.94 -29.50
CA PRO A 184 20.04 7.74 -30.43
C PRO A 184 20.25 7.08 -31.82
N PRO A 185 20.31 7.85 -32.92
CA PRO A 185 20.36 7.29 -34.28
C PRO A 185 21.53 6.33 -34.51
N ASP A 186 22.67 6.59 -33.89
CA ASP A 186 23.88 5.76 -33.94
C ASP A 186 23.69 4.44 -33.17
N ALA A 187 23.07 4.46 -31.99
CA ALA A 187 22.70 3.25 -31.25
C ALA A 187 21.69 2.39 -32.04
N CYS A 188 20.67 3.02 -32.64
CA CYS A 188 19.71 2.35 -33.52
C CYS A 188 20.39 1.77 -34.77
N ALA A 189 21.37 2.47 -35.36
CA ALA A 189 22.12 1.99 -36.52
C ALA A 189 22.99 0.79 -36.17
N ALA A 190 23.72 0.85 -35.06
CA ALA A 190 24.55 -0.23 -34.57
C ALA A 190 23.75 -1.49 -34.23
N ALA A 191 22.59 -1.32 -33.58
CA ALA A 191 21.65 -2.41 -33.30
C ALA A 191 20.86 -2.88 -34.54
N LYS A 192 20.94 -2.16 -35.66
CA LYS A 192 20.14 -2.37 -36.89
C LYS A 192 18.62 -2.40 -36.62
N ARG A 193 18.16 -1.65 -35.61
CA ARG A 193 16.77 -1.58 -35.13
C ARG A 193 16.38 -0.16 -34.77
N THR A 194 15.09 0.14 -34.79
CA THR A 194 14.55 1.37 -34.21
C THR A 194 14.13 1.05 -32.80
N VAL A 195 15.06 1.27 -31.87
CA VAL A 195 14.93 0.88 -30.47
C VAL A 195 14.12 1.94 -29.72
N LEU A 196 13.07 1.52 -29.04
CA LEU A 196 12.33 2.34 -28.08
C LEU A 196 12.63 1.87 -26.67
N TYR A 197 12.82 2.83 -25.76
CA TYR A 197 13.07 2.55 -24.35
C TYR A 197 12.28 3.49 -23.44
N GLY A 198 11.98 3.06 -22.22
CA GLY A 198 11.42 3.93 -21.20
C GLY A 198 11.35 3.27 -19.84
N LEU A 199 11.24 4.06 -18.80
CA LEU A 199 11.17 3.56 -17.43
C LEU A 199 9.82 2.88 -17.19
N LEU A 200 9.83 1.65 -16.67
CA LEU A 200 8.63 1.00 -16.17
C LEU A 200 8.39 1.43 -14.71
N GLN A 201 7.51 2.40 -14.51
CA GLN A 201 7.21 2.95 -13.19
C GLN A 201 6.43 1.94 -12.33
N VAL A 202 7.11 1.36 -11.33
CA VAL A 202 6.53 0.40 -10.36
C VAL A 202 6.38 0.99 -8.96
N ALA A 203 6.51 2.31 -8.83
CA ALA A 203 6.24 3.06 -7.60
C ALA A 203 5.46 4.32 -7.96
N SER A 204 4.48 4.68 -7.14
CA SER A 204 3.66 5.87 -7.34
C SER A 204 3.07 6.36 -6.03
N GLY A 205 3.15 7.67 -5.81
CA GLY A 205 2.45 8.35 -4.71
C GLY A 205 1.04 8.83 -5.09
N GLU A 206 0.58 8.56 -6.32
CA GLU A 206 -0.74 9.01 -6.78
C GLU A 206 -1.86 8.25 -6.03
N ALA A 207 -2.82 9.02 -5.55
CA ALA A 207 -4.07 8.51 -4.98
C ALA A 207 -5.26 9.22 -5.64
N PRO A 208 -6.44 8.58 -5.70
CA PRO A 208 -7.63 9.20 -6.26
C PRO A 208 -8.02 10.48 -5.51
N GLU A 209 -8.19 11.57 -6.26
CA GLU A 209 -8.59 12.87 -5.74
C GLU A 209 -10.10 12.89 -5.56
N GLY A 210 -10.56 13.21 -4.35
CA GLY A 210 -11.99 13.20 -4.05
C GLY A 210 -12.61 11.81 -4.08
N ALA A 211 -11.80 10.73 -3.98
CA ALA A 211 -12.33 9.43 -3.57
C ALA A 211 -13.27 9.67 -2.40
N SER A 212 -14.53 9.30 -2.58
CA SER A 212 -15.46 9.20 -1.49
C SER A 212 -14.76 8.34 -0.44
N THR A 213 -14.37 9.00 0.65
CA THR A 213 -13.88 8.38 1.87
C THR A 213 -15.06 7.76 2.58
N THR A 214 -15.83 6.93 1.87
CA THR A 214 -16.54 5.82 2.50
C THR A 214 -15.43 4.89 2.96
N ALA A 215 -14.79 5.30 4.06
CA ALA A 215 -13.98 4.42 4.85
C ALA A 215 -14.83 3.16 5.06
N PRO A 216 -14.27 1.95 4.84
CA PRO A 216 -15.00 0.72 5.09
C PRO A 216 -15.66 0.82 6.46
N ALA A 217 -16.99 0.76 6.48
CA ALA A 217 -17.72 0.74 7.73
C ALA A 217 -17.50 -0.63 8.35
N PHE A 218 -17.23 -0.67 9.65
CA PHE A 218 -17.34 -1.93 10.37
C PHE A 218 -18.74 -2.50 10.17
N ASP A 219 -18.82 -3.79 9.93
CA ASP A 219 -20.12 -4.46 9.98
C ASP A 219 -20.64 -4.48 11.42
N ASP A 220 -21.94 -4.72 11.58
CA ASP A 220 -22.55 -4.67 12.90
C ASP A 220 -22.01 -5.79 13.83
N GLU A 221 -21.56 -6.91 13.29
CA GLU A 221 -21.04 -8.03 14.08
C GLU A 221 -19.68 -7.70 14.70
N GLN A 222 -18.80 -7.07 13.92
CA GLN A 222 -17.51 -6.56 14.36
C GLN A 222 -17.66 -5.52 15.46
N VAL A 223 -18.57 -4.54 15.30
CA VAL A 223 -18.81 -3.54 16.34
C VAL A 223 -19.43 -4.18 17.59
N ARG A 224 -20.37 -5.13 17.43
CA ARG A 224 -20.92 -5.89 18.57
C ARG A 224 -19.85 -6.66 19.32
N SER A 225 -18.90 -7.29 18.62
CA SER A 225 -17.79 -8.02 19.25
C SER A 225 -16.93 -7.11 20.13
N LEU A 226 -16.71 -5.86 19.71
CA LEU A 226 -15.92 -4.88 20.47
C LEU A 226 -16.66 -4.29 21.68
N LEU A 227 -17.99 -4.22 21.61
CA LEU A 227 -18.85 -3.73 22.69
C LEU A 227 -19.25 -4.83 23.70
N SER A 228 -19.11 -6.09 23.31
CA SER A 228 -19.40 -7.26 24.13
C SER A 228 -18.28 -7.50 25.16
N PRO A 229 -18.61 -7.97 26.38
CA PRO A 229 -19.94 -8.27 26.88
C PRO A 229 -20.70 -7.05 27.46
N TYR A 230 -20.01 -5.94 27.68
CA TYR A 230 -20.47 -4.82 28.52
C TYR A 230 -21.71 -4.08 28.01
N PHE A 231 -21.86 -3.91 26.70
CA PHE A 231 -23.06 -3.32 26.09
C PHE A 231 -23.89 -4.33 25.31
N ALA A 232 -23.72 -5.63 25.57
CA ALA A 232 -24.51 -6.69 24.93
C ALA A 232 -25.78 -7.03 25.73
N THR A 233 -26.89 -7.28 25.02
CA THR A 233 -28.15 -7.74 25.59
C THR A 233 -28.07 -9.23 25.94
N GLY A 234 -28.58 -9.63 27.11
CA GLY A 234 -28.70 -11.03 27.50
C GLY A 234 -27.37 -11.75 27.76
N LYS A 235 -26.27 -11.00 27.89
CA LYS A 235 -24.98 -11.49 28.34
C LYS A 235 -24.82 -11.21 29.84
N THR A 236 -23.94 -11.97 30.48
CA THR A 236 -23.51 -11.75 31.86
C THR A 236 -22.02 -11.46 31.87
N VAL A 237 -21.59 -10.49 32.67
CA VAL A 237 -20.18 -10.28 32.99
C VAL A 237 -19.90 -10.90 34.35
N ASP A 238 -18.84 -11.72 34.45
CA ASP A 238 -18.32 -12.12 35.75
C ASP A 238 -17.69 -10.89 36.42
N TRP A 239 -18.46 -10.26 37.30
CA TRP A 239 -18.08 -9.07 38.05
C TRP A 239 -17.57 -9.39 39.46
N ALA A 240 -17.45 -10.67 39.80
CA ALA A 240 -17.06 -11.11 41.13
C ALA A 240 -15.62 -10.72 41.46
N GLY A 241 -15.43 -10.02 42.58
CA GLY A 241 -14.16 -9.46 43.01
C GLY A 241 -13.84 -8.06 42.46
N LEU A 242 -14.73 -7.47 41.66
CA LEU A 242 -14.61 -6.09 41.15
C LEU A 242 -15.62 -5.12 41.78
N GLU A 243 -16.55 -5.63 42.60
CA GLU A 243 -17.68 -4.87 43.12
C GLU A 243 -17.23 -3.72 44.02
N GLY A 244 -17.37 -2.48 43.55
CA GLY A 244 -16.96 -1.31 44.33
C GLY A 244 -15.45 -1.20 44.54
N LEU A 245 -14.65 -1.97 43.80
CA LEU A 245 -13.20 -2.00 43.94
C LEU A 245 -12.63 -0.60 43.65
N SER A 246 -11.81 -0.13 44.58
CA SER A 246 -11.10 1.16 44.51
C SER A 246 -9.65 0.90 44.14
N VAL A 247 -9.22 1.38 42.99
CA VAL A 247 -7.93 1.00 42.37
C VAL A 247 -7.27 2.20 41.69
N THR A 248 -5.95 2.31 41.80
CA THR A 248 -5.16 3.31 41.08
C THR A 248 -4.48 2.70 39.85
N TYR A 249 -3.98 3.55 38.95
CA TYR A 249 -3.17 3.10 37.82
C TYR A 249 -1.96 2.25 38.27
N GLN A 250 -1.30 2.62 39.37
CA GLN A 250 -0.11 1.92 39.87
C GLN A 250 -0.43 0.53 40.41
N ASP A 251 -1.61 0.34 41.00
CA ASP A 251 -2.03 -0.97 41.52
C ASP A 251 -2.21 -1.98 40.38
N VAL A 252 -2.69 -1.52 39.21
CA VAL A 252 -2.79 -2.33 37.99
C VAL A 252 -1.42 -2.55 37.36
N ALA A 253 -0.65 -1.47 37.16
CA ALA A 253 0.64 -1.51 36.48
C ALA A 253 1.67 -2.38 37.22
N GLN A 254 1.63 -2.37 38.55
CA GLN A 254 2.55 -3.14 39.41
C GLN A 254 1.95 -4.46 39.91
N ARG A 255 0.78 -4.87 39.40
CA ARG A 255 0.08 -6.13 39.75
C ARG A 255 -0.08 -6.31 41.26
N ARG A 256 -0.54 -5.28 41.97
CA ARG A 256 -0.73 -5.31 43.44
C ARG A 256 -2.02 -5.99 43.88
N LEU A 257 -2.86 -6.42 42.93
CA LEU A 257 -4.14 -7.09 43.16
C LEU A 257 -3.98 -8.61 43.07
N PRO A 258 -4.89 -9.40 43.69
CA PRO A 258 -4.94 -10.84 43.48
C PRO A 258 -5.03 -11.17 41.98
N GLN A 259 -4.33 -12.23 41.54
CA GLN A 259 -4.21 -12.56 40.11
C GLN A 259 -5.57 -12.66 39.40
N ALA A 260 -6.54 -13.37 40.00
CA ALA A 260 -7.88 -13.52 39.43
C ALA A 260 -8.62 -12.17 39.27
N THR A 261 -8.42 -11.22 40.19
CA THR A 261 -8.98 -9.86 40.10
C THR A 261 -8.26 -9.06 39.02
N HIS A 262 -6.93 -9.19 38.94
CA HIS A 262 -6.11 -8.52 37.92
C HIS A 262 -6.47 -8.98 36.51
N ASP A 263 -6.70 -10.27 36.29
CA ASP A 263 -7.09 -10.82 34.99
C ASP A 263 -8.44 -10.26 34.52
N LYS A 264 -9.46 -10.25 35.39
CA LYS A 264 -10.77 -9.66 35.09
C LYS A 264 -10.69 -8.16 34.84
N LEU A 265 -9.93 -7.45 35.66
CA LEU A 265 -9.72 -6.01 35.52
C LEU A 265 -8.99 -5.68 34.21
N SER A 266 -8.04 -6.52 33.79
CA SER A 266 -7.31 -6.34 32.53
C SER A 266 -8.25 -6.43 31.32
N LEU A 267 -9.16 -7.41 31.30
CA LEU A 267 -10.20 -7.52 30.25
C LEU A 267 -11.11 -6.27 30.21
N PHE A 268 -11.48 -5.75 31.38
CA PHE A 268 -12.26 -4.52 31.46
C PHE A 268 -11.47 -3.29 30.98
N ILE A 269 -10.18 -3.20 31.30
CA ILE A 269 -9.29 -2.14 30.83
C ILE A 269 -9.10 -2.22 29.32
N ASP A 270 -9.02 -3.41 28.73
CA ASP A 270 -8.95 -3.58 27.27
C ASP A 270 -10.24 -3.12 26.59
N PHE A 271 -11.39 -3.37 27.21
CA PHE A 271 -12.66 -2.77 26.78
C PHE A 271 -12.63 -1.23 26.85
N LEU A 272 -12.15 -0.64 27.95
CA LEU A 272 -12.00 0.81 28.07
C LEU A 272 -11.02 1.37 27.03
N ARG A 273 -9.92 0.67 26.74
CA ARG A 273 -8.98 1.01 25.65
C ARG A 273 -9.68 0.98 24.31
N GLY A 274 -10.54 0.00 24.04
CA GLY A 274 -11.39 -0.05 22.86
C GLY A 274 -12.28 1.19 22.73
N LEU A 275 -12.96 1.59 23.81
CA LEU A 275 -13.78 2.81 23.84
C LEU A 275 -12.95 4.07 23.53
N VAL A 276 -11.75 4.20 24.09
CA VAL A 276 -10.87 5.36 23.85
C VAL A 276 -10.26 5.34 22.45
N ALA A 277 -9.63 4.24 22.06
CA ALA A 277 -8.77 4.14 20.88
C ALA A 277 -9.55 3.85 19.60
N VAL A 278 -10.60 3.03 19.64
CA VAL A 278 -11.38 2.68 18.46
C VAL A 278 -12.52 3.67 18.24
N PHE A 279 -13.31 3.95 19.29
CA PHE A 279 -14.55 4.70 19.16
C PHE A 279 -14.43 6.19 19.51
N ASN A 280 -13.32 6.63 20.11
CA ASN A 280 -13.20 7.99 20.68
C ASN A 280 -14.38 8.33 21.61
N ALA A 281 -14.86 7.32 22.34
CA ALA A 281 -16.24 7.30 22.80
C ALA A 281 -16.61 8.50 23.68
N PHE A 282 -15.66 8.95 24.51
CA PHE A 282 -15.87 10.03 25.47
C PHE A 282 -15.82 11.44 24.86
N GLN A 283 -15.36 11.55 23.61
CA GLN A 283 -15.33 12.79 22.83
C GLN A 283 -16.40 12.79 21.73
N THR A 284 -17.20 11.72 21.61
CA THR A 284 -18.32 11.62 20.66
C THR A 284 -19.66 11.78 21.38
N PRO A 285 -20.32 12.96 21.29
CA PRO A 285 -21.52 13.25 22.09
C PRO A 285 -22.68 12.28 21.88
N THR A 286 -22.86 11.79 20.65
CA THR A 286 -23.93 10.84 20.30
C THR A 286 -23.71 9.48 20.97
N LEU A 287 -22.48 8.96 20.95
CA LEU A 287 -22.12 7.72 21.62
C LEU A 287 -22.17 7.86 23.15
N MET A 288 -21.68 8.99 23.70
CA MET A 288 -21.82 9.29 25.13
C MET A 288 -23.28 9.29 25.58
N THR A 289 -24.16 9.93 24.80
CA THR A 289 -25.59 9.99 25.09
C THR A 289 -26.22 8.61 25.06
N ALA A 290 -25.89 7.78 24.07
CA ALA A 290 -26.37 6.41 23.97
C ALA A 290 -25.88 5.55 25.15
N MET A 291 -24.60 5.60 25.50
CA MET A 291 -24.04 4.86 26.64
C MET A 291 -24.67 5.30 27.96
N ASN A 292 -24.94 6.60 28.14
CA ASN A 292 -25.54 7.15 29.37
C ASN A 292 -27.00 6.75 29.60
N ARG A 293 -27.68 6.11 28.64
CA ARG A 293 -28.98 5.46 28.87
C ARG A 293 -28.84 4.27 29.82
N VAL A 294 -27.66 3.64 29.86
CA VAL A 294 -27.33 2.58 30.82
C VAL A 294 -26.90 3.23 32.14
N GLN A 295 -27.47 2.74 33.25
CA GLN A 295 -27.20 3.24 34.60
C GLN A 295 -26.49 2.16 35.42
N LEU A 296 -25.23 2.41 35.77
CA LEU A 296 -24.41 1.50 36.58
C LEU A 296 -24.70 1.71 38.07
N ASP A 297 -24.78 0.61 38.81
CA ASP A 297 -25.05 0.63 40.24
C ASP A 297 -23.76 0.76 41.05
N TYR A 298 -23.70 1.77 41.92
CA TYR A 298 -22.59 2.02 42.84
C TYR A 298 -22.96 1.68 44.29
N GLY A 299 -24.15 1.12 44.52
CA GLY A 299 -24.67 0.77 45.83
C GLY A 299 -25.38 1.94 46.51
N ASN A 300 -26.10 1.64 47.59
CA ASN A 300 -26.82 2.63 48.42
C ASN A 300 -27.80 3.52 47.62
N GLY A 301 -28.40 2.97 46.56
CA GLY A 301 -29.29 3.71 45.66
C GLY A 301 -28.57 4.69 44.72
N GLN A 302 -27.24 4.77 44.77
CA GLN A 302 -26.46 5.61 43.86
C GLN A 302 -26.30 4.93 42.51
N ARG A 303 -26.85 5.57 41.48
CA ARG A 303 -26.67 5.16 40.08
C ARG A 303 -25.88 6.22 39.33
N ARG A 304 -24.98 5.78 38.45
CA ARG A 304 -24.20 6.67 37.58
C ARG A 304 -24.43 6.29 36.13
N ALA A 305 -24.56 7.29 35.27
CA ALA A 305 -24.66 7.08 33.84
C ALA A 305 -23.37 6.43 33.32
N ALA A 306 -23.50 5.34 32.54
CA ALA A 306 -22.38 4.46 32.21
C ALA A 306 -21.29 5.18 31.42
N GLY A 307 -21.63 6.00 30.42
CA GLY A 307 -20.65 6.77 29.66
C GLY A 307 -19.81 7.72 30.53
N THR A 308 -20.44 8.45 31.45
CA THR A 308 -19.74 9.33 32.40
C THR A 308 -18.84 8.55 33.36
N ALA A 309 -19.35 7.44 33.90
CA ALA A 309 -18.56 6.57 34.78
C ALA A 309 -17.35 5.96 34.06
N LEU A 310 -17.55 5.44 32.84
CA LEU A 310 -16.49 4.84 32.02
C LEU A 310 -15.43 5.86 31.59
N SER A 311 -15.83 7.10 31.32
CA SER A 311 -14.90 8.20 31.03
C SER A 311 -13.95 8.44 32.20
N ALA A 312 -14.51 8.56 33.43
CA ALA A 312 -13.71 8.75 34.64
C ALA A 312 -12.79 7.54 34.95
N LEU A 313 -13.28 6.33 34.71
CA LEU A 313 -12.48 5.10 34.85
C LEU A 313 -11.34 5.05 33.83
N ALA A 314 -11.60 5.40 32.56
CA ALA A 314 -10.58 5.43 31.51
C ALA A 314 -9.49 6.49 31.76
N ASP A 315 -9.87 7.64 32.32
CA ASP A 315 -8.93 8.69 32.71
C ASP A 315 -7.86 8.18 33.68
N VAL A 316 -8.24 7.37 34.67
CA VAL A 316 -7.30 6.81 35.65
C VAL A 316 -6.64 5.53 35.12
N LEU A 317 -7.42 4.56 34.64
CA LEU A 317 -6.94 3.20 34.36
C LEU A 317 -6.31 3.04 32.97
N VAL A 318 -6.65 3.90 32.01
CA VAL A 318 -6.11 3.85 30.64
C VAL A 318 -5.11 4.97 30.41
N GLN A 319 -5.46 6.20 30.80
CA GLN A 319 -4.61 7.38 30.58
C GLN A 319 -3.63 7.67 31.72
N GLY A 320 -3.74 6.96 32.85
CA GLY A 320 -2.81 7.10 33.98
C GLY A 320 -2.89 8.44 34.72
N LYS A 321 -4.03 9.15 34.64
CA LYS A 321 -4.22 10.39 35.40
C LYS A 321 -4.20 10.08 36.90
N ALA A 322 -3.60 11.00 37.67
CA ALA A 322 -3.57 10.88 39.13
C ALA A 322 -4.99 10.84 39.70
N GLY A 323 -5.26 9.85 40.56
CA GLY A 323 -6.57 9.66 41.18
C GLY A 323 -6.85 8.19 41.43
N THR A 324 -8.06 7.94 41.94
CA THR A 324 -8.54 6.61 42.29
C THR A 324 -9.80 6.29 41.49
N ALA A 325 -9.77 5.17 40.77
CA ALA A 325 -10.91 4.64 40.04
C ALA A 325 -11.75 3.77 40.97
N VAL A 326 -13.04 4.08 41.11
CA VAL A 326 -14.00 3.25 41.84
C VAL A 326 -14.90 2.55 40.82
N LEU A 327 -14.83 1.22 40.79
CA LEU A 327 -15.64 0.37 39.93
C LEU A 327 -17.10 0.30 40.43
N PRO A 328 -18.08 0.09 39.54
CA PRO A 328 -19.45 -0.17 39.98
C PRO A 328 -19.55 -1.45 40.81
N ARG A 329 -20.59 -1.54 41.66
CA ARG A 329 -20.87 -2.74 42.46
C ARG A 329 -21.48 -3.86 41.62
N SER A 330 -22.24 -3.51 40.59
CA SER A 330 -22.74 -4.48 39.63
C SER A 330 -22.78 -3.88 38.23
N TRP A 331 -22.67 -4.73 37.22
CA TRP A 331 -22.76 -4.31 35.84
C TRP A 331 -24.20 -4.40 35.32
N THR A 332 -24.82 -3.25 35.10
CA THR A 332 -26.16 -3.17 34.51
C THR A 332 -26.06 -3.29 32.99
N HIS A 333 -26.70 -4.31 32.40
CA HIS A 333 -26.77 -4.46 30.95
C HIS A 333 -27.86 -3.58 30.31
N PRO A 334 -27.65 -3.08 29.08
CA PRO A 334 -28.69 -2.38 28.33
C PRO A 334 -29.87 -3.30 27.99
N ASN A 335 -31.06 -2.72 27.84
CA ASN A 335 -32.17 -3.40 27.16
C ASN A 335 -31.90 -3.47 25.64
N GLY A 336 -32.75 -4.19 24.90
CA GLY A 336 -32.57 -4.38 23.46
C GLY A 336 -32.51 -3.08 22.65
N SER A 337 -33.31 -2.07 22.99
CA SER A 337 -33.31 -0.78 22.31
C SER A 337 -32.06 0.05 22.62
N ASP A 338 -31.63 0.09 23.87
CA ASP A 338 -30.44 0.85 24.29
C ASP A 338 -29.17 0.22 23.70
N ALA A 339 -29.08 -1.12 23.69
CA ALA A 339 -27.97 -1.84 23.07
C ALA A 339 -27.86 -1.54 21.56
N ALA A 340 -29.00 -1.53 20.85
CA ALA A 340 -29.05 -1.18 19.43
C ALA A 340 -28.62 0.28 19.18
N GLN A 341 -29.00 1.20 20.05
CA GLN A 341 -28.60 2.61 19.94
C GLN A 341 -27.12 2.82 20.22
N VAL A 342 -26.55 2.14 21.23
CA VAL A 342 -25.10 2.16 21.48
C VAL A 342 -24.33 1.60 20.29
N LEU A 343 -24.79 0.47 19.72
CA LEU A 343 -24.19 -0.13 18.53
C LEU A 343 -24.17 0.83 17.33
N GLN A 344 -25.32 1.46 17.02
CA GLN A 344 -25.42 2.39 15.90
C GLN A 344 -24.56 3.64 16.12
N ALA A 345 -24.56 4.20 17.33
CA ALA A 345 -23.73 5.34 17.67
C ALA A 345 -22.23 4.99 17.62
N ALA A 346 -21.83 3.80 18.07
CA ALA A 346 -20.46 3.31 18.01
C ALA A 346 -19.99 3.10 16.58
N LYS A 347 -20.83 2.47 15.75
CA LYS A 347 -20.56 2.31 14.31
C LYS A 347 -20.35 3.67 13.64
N ALA A 348 -21.24 4.63 13.88
CA ALA A 348 -21.11 5.99 13.35
C ALA A 348 -19.83 6.70 13.86
N ALA A 349 -19.42 6.46 15.11
CA ALA A 349 -18.22 7.06 15.69
C ALA A 349 -16.91 6.55 15.06
N THR A 350 -16.89 5.34 14.49
CA THR A 350 -15.68 4.79 13.85
C THR A 350 -15.36 5.41 12.49
N ALA A 351 -16.37 5.87 11.74
CA ALA A 351 -16.19 6.31 10.35
C ALA A 351 -15.24 7.52 10.18
N PRO A 352 -15.33 8.59 10.99
CA PRO A 352 -14.38 9.71 10.90
C PRO A 352 -12.93 9.30 11.19
N ARG A 353 -12.71 8.46 12.20
CA ARG A 353 -11.36 7.96 12.54
C ARG A 353 -10.79 7.06 11.46
N MET A 354 -11.63 6.20 10.89
CA MET A 354 -11.19 5.32 9.82
C MET A 354 -10.79 6.12 8.58
N LYS A 355 -11.49 7.22 8.29
CA LYS A 355 -11.10 8.16 7.24
C LYS A 355 -9.75 8.84 7.51
N ASP A 356 -9.43 9.14 8.76
CA ASP A 356 -8.13 9.73 9.12
C ASP A 356 -6.98 8.71 9.10
N LEU A 357 -7.27 7.43 9.32
CA LEU A 357 -6.28 6.36 9.44
C LEU A 357 -6.05 5.55 8.15
N ILE A 358 -7.06 5.47 7.28
CA ILE A 358 -6.98 4.75 5.99
C ILE A 358 -6.58 5.73 4.89
N PRO A 359 -5.36 5.62 4.35
CA PRO A 359 -5.04 6.34 3.12
C PRO A 359 -5.88 5.80 1.96
N PRO A 360 -6.30 6.64 1.01
CA PRO A 360 -6.89 6.17 -0.24
C PRO A 360 -5.93 5.23 -0.96
N GLU A 361 -6.45 4.13 -1.51
CA GLU A 361 -5.65 3.13 -2.23
C GLU A 361 -4.88 3.81 -3.38
N ARG A 362 -3.56 3.81 -3.28
CA ARG A 362 -2.66 4.33 -4.31
C ARG A 362 -2.51 3.34 -5.45
N ARG A 363 -2.01 3.83 -6.59
CA ARG A 363 -1.85 3.07 -7.84
C ARG A 363 -1.27 1.64 -7.61
N PHE A 364 -0.17 1.51 -6.87
CA PHE A 364 0.53 0.23 -6.67
C PHE A 364 0.45 -0.33 -5.24
N GLU A 365 -0.58 0.03 -4.47
CA GLU A 365 -0.63 -0.30 -3.03
C GLU A 365 -1.28 -1.65 -2.71
N ARG A 366 -2.15 -2.16 -3.59
CA ARG A 366 -2.88 -3.41 -3.35
C ARG A 366 -1.95 -4.62 -3.32
N ARG A 367 -1.83 -5.24 -2.14
CA ARG A 367 -1.02 -6.45 -1.96
C ARG A 367 -1.49 -7.59 -2.86
N GLY A 368 -0.53 -8.25 -3.51
CA GLY A 368 -0.80 -9.38 -4.41
C GLY A 368 -1.48 -9.00 -5.72
N ALA A 369 -1.70 -7.71 -5.99
CA ALA A 369 -2.18 -7.28 -7.29
C ALA A 369 -1.16 -7.65 -8.39
N ARG A 370 -1.70 -8.11 -9.51
CA ARG A 370 -0.94 -8.39 -10.72
C ARG A 370 -1.16 -7.28 -11.72
N TYR A 371 -0.12 -7.01 -12.50
CA TYR A 371 -0.10 -5.96 -13.50
C TYR A 371 0.39 -6.52 -14.83
N VAL A 372 -0.01 -5.87 -15.91
CA VAL A 372 0.55 -6.07 -17.25
C VAL A 372 0.93 -4.70 -17.81
N ALA A 373 1.99 -4.64 -18.60
CA ALA A 373 2.33 -3.46 -19.35
C ALA A 373 2.09 -3.69 -20.84
N ARG A 374 1.70 -2.62 -21.54
CA ARG A 374 1.52 -2.64 -22.98
C ARG A 374 2.05 -1.34 -23.56
N ALA A 375 2.80 -1.42 -24.64
CA ALA A 375 3.36 -0.25 -25.29
C ALA A 375 2.54 0.12 -26.53
N PHE A 376 2.63 1.38 -26.92
CA PHE A 376 2.08 1.87 -28.17
C PHE A 376 3.04 2.87 -28.83
N VAL A 377 2.92 2.98 -30.15
CA VAL A 377 3.51 4.04 -30.96
C VAL A 377 2.41 4.71 -31.77
N ARG A 378 2.52 6.03 -31.95
CA ARG A 378 1.69 6.80 -32.87
C ARG A 378 2.51 7.08 -34.13
N VAL A 379 2.03 6.61 -35.26
CA VAL A 379 2.75 6.67 -36.54
C VAL A 379 2.05 7.64 -37.47
N HIS A 380 2.80 8.57 -38.07
CA HIS A 380 2.27 9.49 -39.08
C HIS A 380 1.71 8.73 -40.29
N ARG A 381 0.55 9.17 -40.76
CA ARG A 381 -0.11 8.65 -41.96
C ARG A 381 0.13 9.60 -43.13
N GLU A 382 0.23 9.05 -44.33
CA GLU A 382 0.43 9.82 -45.56
C GLU A 382 -0.86 10.46 -46.09
N ASP A 383 -2.03 9.99 -45.63
CA ASP A 383 -3.36 10.43 -46.05
C ASP A 383 -3.86 11.71 -45.35
N GLY A 384 -3.00 12.36 -44.54
CA GLY A 384 -3.34 13.58 -43.80
C GLY A 384 -4.27 13.34 -42.60
N CYS A 385 -4.61 12.09 -42.29
CA CYS A 385 -5.39 11.75 -41.10
C CYS A 385 -4.53 11.82 -39.82
N PRO A 386 -5.15 11.92 -38.64
CA PRO A 386 -4.44 11.80 -37.37
C PRO A 386 -3.58 10.52 -37.31
N PRO A 387 -2.46 10.52 -36.57
CA PRO A 387 -1.56 9.37 -36.48
C PRO A 387 -2.29 8.09 -36.09
N ALA A 388 -1.91 6.98 -36.73
CA ALA A 388 -2.42 5.67 -36.35
C ALA A 388 -1.70 5.19 -35.08
N ILE A 389 -2.46 4.69 -34.10
CA ILE A 389 -1.90 4.02 -32.93
C ILE A 389 -1.63 2.55 -33.26
N VAL A 390 -0.44 2.07 -32.92
CA VAL A 390 -0.03 0.67 -33.03
C VAL A 390 0.38 0.19 -31.66
N TRP A 391 -0.28 -0.87 -31.18
CA TRP A 391 -0.01 -1.48 -29.88
C TRP A 391 0.96 -2.66 -29.99
N SER A 392 1.73 -2.88 -28.93
CA SER A 392 2.44 -4.14 -28.71
C SER A 392 1.49 -5.21 -28.16
N GLU A 393 1.96 -6.45 -28.10
CA GLU A 393 1.37 -7.47 -27.26
C GLU A 393 1.49 -7.10 -25.76
N GLU A 394 0.73 -7.76 -24.90
CA GLU A 394 0.84 -7.55 -23.45
C GLU A 394 2.11 -8.19 -22.89
N SER A 395 2.71 -7.55 -21.87
CA SER A 395 3.77 -8.18 -21.10
C SER A 395 3.27 -9.43 -20.39
N ALA A 396 4.19 -10.31 -20.00
CA ALA A 396 3.87 -11.31 -18.99
C ALA A 396 3.34 -10.59 -17.73
N PRO A 397 2.32 -11.14 -17.04
CA PRO A 397 1.84 -10.58 -15.79
C PRO A 397 2.97 -10.51 -14.76
N PHE A 398 3.01 -9.41 -14.00
CA PHE A 398 4.01 -9.17 -12.98
C PHE A 398 3.40 -8.66 -11.68
N THR A 399 4.12 -8.86 -10.58
CA THR A 399 3.86 -8.27 -9.27
C THR A 399 4.95 -7.27 -8.94
N ILE A 400 4.65 -6.36 -8.01
CA ILE A 400 5.62 -5.37 -7.53
C ILE A 400 6.05 -5.79 -6.12
N ALA A 401 7.36 -5.90 -5.91
CA ALA A 401 7.92 -6.22 -4.60
C ALA A 401 7.53 -5.14 -3.57
N ALA A 402 7.15 -5.53 -2.37
CA ALA A 402 6.87 -4.57 -1.32
C ALA A 402 8.15 -3.81 -0.92
N TRP A 403 8.01 -2.57 -0.46
CA TRP A 403 9.15 -1.67 -0.18
C TRP A 403 10.11 -2.17 0.92
N HIS A 404 9.64 -3.07 1.79
CA HIS A 404 10.41 -3.65 2.89
C HIS A 404 11.08 -4.97 2.50
N GLU A 405 10.85 -5.45 1.27
CA GLU A 405 11.57 -6.61 0.77
C GLU A 405 13.03 -6.23 0.50
N ARG A 406 13.92 -7.20 0.68
CA ARG A 406 15.35 -6.96 0.49
C ARG A 406 15.64 -6.73 -1.00
N GLY A 407 16.20 -5.57 -1.32
CA GLY A 407 16.76 -5.27 -2.63
C GLY A 407 18.08 -5.99 -2.92
N LYS A 408 18.63 -5.75 -4.11
CA LYS A 408 19.96 -6.28 -4.51
C LYS A 408 21.12 -5.40 -4.02
N LEU A 409 20.83 -4.15 -3.65
CA LEU A 409 21.79 -3.18 -3.14
C LEU A 409 21.76 -3.09 -1.60
N PRO A 410 22.80 -2.51 -0.97
CA PRO A 410 22.83 -2.26 0.47
C PRO A 410 21.60 -1.48 0.96
N PRO A 411 21.17 -1.68 2.23
CA PRO A 411 19.95 -1.06 2.75
C PRO A 411 19.95 0.47 2.68
N VAL A 412 18.76 1.05 2.49
CA VAL A 412 18.54 2.50 2.56
C VAL A 412 18.79 3.00 3.98
N LEU A 413 19.57 4.07 4.12
CA LEU A 413 19.79 4.75 5.40
C LEU A 413 18.53 5.50 5.81
N ILE A 414 17.95 5.14 6.97
CA ILE A 414 16.84 5.87 7.59
C ILE A 414 17.42 6.71 8.73
N PRO A 415 17.55 8.05 8.58
CA PRO A 415 18.05 8.88 9.66
C PRO A 415 17.03 8.94 10.81
N LEU A 416 17.52 8.82 12.04
CA LEU A 416 16.69 8.95 13.24
C LEU A 416 16.61 10.42 13.66
N PRO A 417 15.42 10.94 14.01
CA PRO A 417 15.31 12.32 14.47
C PRO A 417 15.89 12.50 15.87
N SER A 418 16.31 13.73 16.17
CA SER A 418 16.84 14.10 17.47
C SER A 418 15.76 14.11 18.57
N LEU A 419 16.18 13.92 19.82
CA LEU A 419 15.30 13.79 20.99
C LEU A 419 14.67 15.11 21.48
N LYS A 420 14.91 16.22 20.78
CA LYS A 420 14.63 17.56 21.33
C LYS A 420 13.13 17.90 21.39
N ASP A 421 12.26 17.25 20.60
CA ASP A 421 10.81 17.52 20.61
C ASP A 421 9.93 16.29 20.31
N LEU A 422 9.94 15.29 21.21
CA LEU A 422 9.16 14.06 21.04
C LEU A 422 7.62 14.28 21.05
N SER A 423 7.13 15.38 21.63
CA SER A 423 5.70 15.70 21.77
C SER A 423 5.06 16.27 20.50
N ALA A 424 5.86 16.75 19.54
CA ALA A 424 5.36 17.33 18.29
C ALA A 424 5.08 16.29 17.20
N PHE A 425 5.55 15.05 17.37
CA PHE A 425 5.45 14.04 16.32
C PHE A 425 4.08 13.35 16.33
N LYS A 426 3.24 13.75 15.37
CA LYS A 426 1.98 13.06 15.05
C LYS A 426 2.26 11.72 14.35
N PRO A 427 1.36 10.71 14.45
CA PRO A 427 1.49 9.47 13.68
C PRO A 427 1.68 9.78 12.19
N ASN A 428 2.72 9.20 11.60
CA ASN A 428 3.13 9.50 10.22
C ASN A 428 3.03 8.29 9.29
N VAL A 429 2.89 7.08 9.84
CA VAL A 429 2.69 5.84 9.08
C VAL A 429 1.66 4.95 9.76
N THR A 430 0.72 4.42 8.99
CA THR A 430 -0.22 3.40 9.45
C THR A 430 0.31 2.04 9.03
N PHE A 431 0.45 1.12 9.99
CA PHE A 431 0.80 -0.26 9.72
C PHE A 431 -0.46 -1.11 9.67
N GLN A 432 -0.63 -1.87 8.60
CA GLN A 432 -1.63 -2.92 8.55
C GLN A 432 -1.07 -4.17 9.25
N VAL A 433 -1.70 -4.56 10.35
CA VAL A 433 -1.39 -5.76 11.11
C VAL A 433 -2.33 -6.88 10.64
N PRO A 434 -1.82 -7.93 9.98
CA PRO A 434 -2.65 -9.04 9.52
C PRO A 434 -3.32 -9.77 10.70
N PRO A 435 -4.49 -10.39 10.49
CA PRO A 435 -5.23 -11.13 11.51
C PRO A 435 -4.40 -12.08 12.37
N GLY A 436 -3.61 -12.96 11.74
CA GLY A 436 -2.80 -13.94 12.45
C GLY A 436 -1.69 -13.33 13.30
N LEU A 437 -1.11 -12.19 12.87
CA LEU A 437 -0.11 -11.48 13.66
C LEU A 437 -0.74 -10.77 14.86
N ASN A 438 -1.89 -10.13 14.67
CA ASN A 438 -2.60 -9.49 15.76
C ASN A 438 -3.05 -10.50 16.83
N GLU A 439 -3.56 -11.65 16.41
CA GLU A 439 -3.97 -12.71 17.32
C GLU A 439 -2.78 -13.32 18.08
N LEU A 440 -1.65 -13.52 17.40
CA LEU A 440 -0.39 -13.94 18.01
C LEU A 440 0.09 -12.94 19.08
N LEU A 441 0.03 -11.65 18.79
CA LEU A 441 0.49 -10.58 19.70
C LEU A 441 -0.42 -10.40 20.92
N ASN A 442 -1.73 -10.57 20.77
CA ASN A 442 -2.68 -10.38 21.86
C ASN A 442 -2.84 -11.61 22.77
N LYS A 443 -2.63 -12.82 22.24
CA LYS A 443 -2.76 -14.07 23.02
C LYS A 443 -1.50 -14.48 23.77
N ASN A 444 -0.34 -13.93 23.40
CA ASN A 444 0.94 -14.31 23.98
C ASN A 444 1.57 -13.11 24.68
N SER A 445 1.93 -13.30 25.94
CA SER A 445 2.74 -12.33 26.67
C SER A 445 4.21 -12.40 26.20
N PRO A 446 5.02 -11.35 26.44
CA PRO A 446 6.45 -11.40 26.15
C PRO A 446 7.18 -12.58 26.79
N LYS A 447 6.67 -13.07 27.93
CA LYS A 447 7.20 -14.23 28.64
C LYS A 447 6.96 -15.54 27.89
N ASP A 448 5.80 -15.69 27.24
CA ASP A 448 5.45 -16.92 26.51
C ASP A 448 6.33 -17.12 25.26
N PHE A 449 6.80 -16.02 24.66
CA PHE A 449 7.79 -16.08 23.58
C PHE A 449 9.18 -16.48 24.08
N LEU A 450 9.56 -16.04 25.27
CA LEU A 450 10.85 -16.38 25.89
C LEU A 450 10.89 -17.84 26.37
N GLU A 451 9.74 -18.37 26.79
CA GLU A 451 9.61 -19.76 27.28
C GLU A 451 9.26 -20.76 26.17
N GLY A 452 9.07 -20.30 24.93
CA GLY A 452 8.74 -21.15 23.78
C GLY A 452 7.34 -21.78 23.85
N SER A 453 6.46 -21.26 24.71
CA SER A 453 5.08 -21.72 24.91
C SER A 453 4.05 -20.93 24.10
N ALA A 454 4.51 -20.04 23.21
CA ALA A 454 3.65 -19.18 22.41
C ALA A 454 2.68 -20.00 21.53
N SER A 455 1.39 -19.76 21.71
CA SER A 455 0.32 -20.40 20.95
C SER A 455 0.24 -19.78 19.55
N THR A 456 0.25 -20.63 18.50
CA THR A 456 0.15 -20.19 17.10
C THR A 456 -1.30 -20.25 16.63
N PRO A 457 -1.92 -19.15 16.17
CA PRO A 457 -3.35 -19.14 15.85
C PRO A 457 -3.68 -19.53 14.39
N ALA A 458 -4.91 -19.99 14.19
CA ALA A 458 -5.48 -20.47 12.92
C ALA A 458 -6.16 -19.37 12.08
N GLY A 459 -5.48 -18.24 11.85
CA GLY A 459 -5.76 -17.30 10.75
C GLY A 459 -7.14 -16.62 10.63
N GLN A 460 -8.10 -16.86 11.52
CA GLN A 460 -9.46 -16.32 11.48
C GLN A 460 -9.61 -15.15 12.47
N GLY A 461 -9.21 -13.95 12.06
CA GLY A 461 -9.33 -12.75 12.90
C GLY A 461 -9.55 -11.47 12.12
N ILE A 462 -9.83 -10.38 12.83
CA ILE A 462 -9.93 -9.02 12.27
C ILE A 462 -8.51 -8.47 12.08
N GLY A 463 -8.21 -7.92 10.91
CA GLY A 463 -6.97 -7.20 10.64
C GLY A 463 -7.03 -5.80 11.25
N TRP A 464 -5.95 -5.33 11.84
CA TRP A 464 -5.90 -4.04 12.52
C TRP A 464 -5.08 -3.02 11.73
N LEU A 465 -5.49 -1.77 11.79
CA LEU A 465 -4.70 -0.64 11.31
C LEU A 465 -4.19 0.11 12.52
N CYS A 466 -2.90 0.03 12.76
CA CYS A 466 -2.25 0.69 13.88
C CYS A 466 -1.47 1.88 13.34
N GLY A 467 -1.96 3.09 13.63
CA GLY A 467 -1.24 4.33 13.39
C GLY A 467 -0.06 4.40 14.35
N PHE A 468 1.15 4.41 13.81
CA PHE A 468 2.36 4.49 14.59
C PHE A 468 3.22 5.67 14.15
N ASN A 469 4.09 6.09 15.07
CA ASN A 469 5.09 7.07 14.77
C ASN A 469 6.42 6.35 14.57
N ILE A 470 6.89 6.23 13.32
CA ILE A 470 8.13 5.48 13.01
C ILE A 470 9.32 5.99 13.83
N PRO A 471 9.56 7.30 13.97
CA PRO A 471 10.54 7.83 14.91
C PRO A 471 10.43 7.29 16.34
N ILE A 472 9.24 7.33 16.93
CA ILE A 472 9.03 6.90 18.33
C ILE A 472 9.20 5.39 18.45
N ILE A 473 8.65 4.61 17.50
CA ILE A 473 8.84 3.15 17.49
C ILE A 473 10.32 2.82 17.33
N THR A 474 11.00 3.42 16.37
CA THR A 474 12.41 3.10 16.13
C THR A 474 13.26 3.49 17.32
N LEU A 475 12.94 4.60 18.00
CA LEU A 475 13.58 4.99 19.26
C LEU A 475 13.31 3.98 20.38
N CYS A 476 12.05 3.63 20.64
CA CYS A 476 11.68 2.65 21.66
C CYS A 476 12.29 1.28 21.37
N ALA A 477 12.21 0.81 20.12
CA ALA A 477 12.82 -0.43 19.68
C ALA A 477 14.34 -0.38 19.82
N PHE A 478 15.01 0.73 19.47
CA PHE A 478 16.45 0.87 19.62
C PHE A 478 16.89 0.87 21.10
N ILE A 479 16.14 1.53 21.98
CA ILE A 479 16.39 1.55 23.43
C ILE A 479 16.18 0.14 24.01
N VAL A 480 15.04 -0.48 23.72
CA VAL A 480 14.65 -1.80 24.23
C VAL A 480 15.56 -2.89 23.67
N LEU A 481 15.88 -2.86 22.37
CA LEU A 481 16.84 -3.78 21.74
C LEU A 481 18.23 -3.63 22.36
N ASN A 482 18.73 -2.41 22.58
CA ASN A 482 20.03 -2.24 23.26
C ASN A 482 19.99 -2.72 24.71
N LEU A 483 18.87 -2.57 25.42
CA LEU A 483 18.69 -3.10 26.76
C LEU A 483 18.73 -4.63 26.77
N PHE A 484 17.97 -5.29 25.89
CA PHE A 484 17.97 -6.76 25.76
C PHE A 484 19.30 -7.31 25.25
N LEU A 485 19.94 -6.66 24.27
CA LEU A 485 21.25 -7.06 23.78
C LEU A 485 22.31 -6.93 24.88
N SER A 486 22.24 -5.91 25.73
CA SER A 486 23.16 -5.77 26.87
C SER A 486 22.92 -6.86 27.91
N LEU A 487 21.65 -7.15 28.25
CA LEU A 487 21.28 -8.20 29.21
C LEU A 487 21.65 -9.60 28.73
N LEU A 488 21.42 -9.92 27.45
CA LEU A 488 21.70 -11.25 26.89
C LEU A 488 23.15 -11.43 26.46
N ASN A 489 23.90 -10.34 26.18
CA ASN A 489 25.34 -10.43 25.89
C ASN A 489 26.18 -10.82 27.12
N ILE A 490 25.66 -10.60 28.34
CA ILE A 490 26.28 -11.11 29.58
C ILE A 490 26.36 -12.64 29.57
N VAL A 491 25.46 -13.32 28.86
CA VAL A 491 25.36 -14.80 28.84
C VAL A 491 25.88 -15.40 27.53
N PHE A 492 25.61 -14.77 26.38
CA PHE A 492 25.82 -15.41 25.06
C PHE A 492 26.89 -14.78 24.15
N PHE A 493 27.56 -13.68 24.54
CA PHE A 493 28.70 -13.05 23.83
C PHE A 493 28.58 -12.86 22.30
N TRP A 494 27.35 -12.78 21.78
CA TRP A 494 27.00 -12.75 20.35
C TRP A 494 26.91 -11.35 19.71
N ILE A 495 27.28 -10.27 20.43
CA ILE A 495 27.07 -8.88 19.98
C ILE A 495 27.66 -8.59 18.58
N ALA A 496 28.78 -9.24 18.22
CA ALA A 496 29.45 -9.06 16.94
C ALA A 496 28.68 -9.62 15.73
N LEU A 497 27.76 -10.57 15.94
CA LEU A 497 26.95 -11.18 14.86
C LEU A 497 25.67 -10.37 14.54
N ILE A 498 25.17 -9.57 15.48
CA ILE A 498 23.90 -8.82 15.36
C ILE A 498 24.13 -7.31 15.20
N LYS A 499 25.19 -6.76 15.81
CA LYS A 499 25.46 -5.33 15.89
C LYS A 499 26.87 -5.02 15.37
N ILE A 500 26.95 -4.58 14.12
CA ILE A 500 28.18 -4.01 13.53
C ILE A 500 28.02 -2.49 13.51
N CYS A 501 28.54 -1.81 14.54
CA CYS A 501 28.63 -0.36 14.55
C CYS A 501 29.99 0.06 13.99
N ILE A 502 29.99 0.55 12.75
CA ILE A 502 31.20 1.13 12.13
C ILE A 502 31.19 2.64 12.46
N PRO A 503 32.26 3.20 13.04
CA PRO A 503 32.34 4.62 13.31
C PRO A 503 32.25 5.40 11.98
N ILE A 504 31.35 6.39 11.95
CA ILE A 504 31.20 7.28 10.80
C ILE A 504 32.36 8.28 10.80
N PRO A 505 33.12 8.42 9.69
CA PRO A 505 34.19 9.41 9.57
C PRO A 505 33.68 10.83 9.81
N ALA A 506 34.50 11.70 10.41
CA ALA A 506 34.13 13.10 10.69
C ALA A 506 33.64 13.84 9.43
N SER A 507 34.21 13.56 8.26
CA SER A 507 33.81 14.12 6.96
C SER A 507 32.43 13.67 6.44
N LEU A 508 31.84 12.62 7.02
CA LEU A 508 30.49 12.15 6.74
C LEU A 508 29.47 12.66 7.78
N ARG A 509 29.93 13.10 8.96
CA ARG A 509 29.09 13.58 10.06
C ARG A 509 28.41 14.92 9.75
N GLU A 510 29.09 15.81 9.04
CA GLU A 510 28.59 17.14 8.62
C GLU A 510 27.33 17.07 7.73
N ARG A 511 26.97 15.90 7.17
CA ARG A 511 25.77 15.73 6.33
C ARG A 511 24.49 15.39 7.12
N PHE A 512 24.62 15.12 8.42
CA PHE A 512 23.55 14.61 9.28
C PHE A 512 23.31 15.47 10.53
N GLU A 513 24.08 16.54 10.70
CA GLU A 513 23.86 17.57 11.72
C GLU A 513 23.09 18.73 11.06
N ASP A 514 21.82 18.89 11.43
CA ASP A 514 21.05 20.14 11.24
C ASP A 514 21.28 21.07 12.45
#